data_AF-A0A3N0G1P7-F1
#
_entry.id   AF-A0A3N0G1P7-F1
#
_cell.length_a   1.000
_cell.length_b   1.000
_cell.length_c   1.000
_cell.angle_alpha   90.00
_cell.angle_beta   90.00
_cell.angle_gamma   90.00
#
_symmetry.space_group_name_H-M   'P 1'
#
loop_
_entity.id
_entity.type
_entity.pdbx_description
1 polymer ?
#
loop_
_entity_poly.entity_id
_entity_poly.type
_entity_poly.pdbx_seq_one_letter_code
_entity_poly.pdbx_strand_id
1 'polypeptide(L)'
;PMEWVDPLGLVGCPGTSHLENPKKKVNSAEVGDIVRTPSSHPEDFTKIRGGDYKNQNTGEIWSKSNTTHSDKLGEWKVGIGKNAPTPSKKITVGMSDGKIIKIDK
;
A
#
# COMPACT_ATOMS: atom_id res chain seq x y z
N PRO A 1 12.90 16.43 -22.57
CA PRO A 1 12.88 15.41 -21.49
C PRO A 1 12.91 14.01 -22.11
N MET A 2 14.02 13.31 -21.97
CA MET A 2 14.20 11.97 -22.54
C MET A 2 13.50 10.98 -21.59
N GLU A 3 12.37 10.44 -22.02
CA GLU A 3 11.71 9.34 -21.30
C GLU A 3 12.59 8.09 -21.41
N TRP A 4 12.99 7.56 -20.27
CA TRP A 4 13.76 6.33 -20.18
C TRP A 4 12.80 5.16 -20.40
N VAL A 5 12.84 4.56 -21.58
CA VAL A 5 12.07 3.35 -21.90
C VAL A 5 12.91 2.12 -21.58
N ASP A 6 12.32 1.17 -20.85
CA ASP A 6 12.96 -0.12 -20.61
C ASP A 6 13.00 -0.97 -21.89
N PRO A 7 13.98 -1.89 -22.02
CA PRO A 7 14.11 -2.74 -23.20
C PRO A 7 13.10 -3.90 -23.27
N LEU A 8 12.13 -4.00 -22.34
CA LEU A 8 11.11 -5.06 -22.31
C LEU A 8 9.73 -4.59 -22.75
N GLY A 9 9.54 -3.30 -23.06
CA GLY A 9 8.26 -2.77 -23.55
C GLY A 9 7.15 -2.82 -22.50
N LEU A 10 7.50 -3.03 -21.23
CA LEU A 10 6.58 -2.87 -20.12
C LEU A 10 6.60 -1.39 -19.78
N VAL A 11 5.58 -0.67 -20.23
CA VAL A 11 5.29 0.67 -19.72
C VAL A 11 4.98 0.50 -18.23
N GLY A 12 6.02 0.50 -17.40
CA GLY A 12 5.88 0.46 -15.96
C GLY A 12 5.14 1.73 -15.58
N CYS A 13 3.86 1.60 -15.26
CA CYS A 13 3.01 2.72 -14.87
C CYS A 13 3.79 3.58 -13.86
N PRO A 14 4.10 4.86 -14.16
CA PRO A 14 4.90 5.68 -13.28
C PRO A 14 4.05 6.05 -12.07
N GLY A 15 4.05 5.18 -11.06
CA GLY A 15 3.45 5.46 -9.78
C GLY A 15 4.18 6.63 -9.12
N THR A 16 3.43 7.50 -8.49
CA THR A 16 3.97 8.62 -7.73
C THR A 16 4.37 8.12 -6.33
N SER A 17 5.52 8.60 -5.84
CA SER A 17 5.93 8.34 -4.46
C SER A 17 5.24 9.33 -3.51
N HIS A 18 4.53 8.80 -2.52
CA HIS A 18 3.86 9.58 -1.47
C HIS A 18 4.61 9.49 -0.13
N LEU A 19 5.87 9.07 -0.13
CA LEU A 19 6.67 8.91 1.10
C LEU A 19 6.90 10.23 1.84
N GLU A 20 6.91 11.37 1.15
CA GLU A 20 7.02 12.70 1.78
C GLU A 20 5.67 13.23 2.33
N ASN A 21 4.56 12.56 2.02
CA ASN A 21 3.21 13.01 2.38
C ASN A 21 2.48 11.98 3.28
N PRO A 22 2.76 11.97 4.59
CA PRO A 22 2.21 10.98 5.53
C PRO A 22 0.67 11.04 5.67
N LYS A 23 0.03 12.14 5.24
CA LYS A 23 -1.43 12.32 5.29
C LYS A 23 -2.13 11.85 4.00
N LYS A 24 -1.38 11.47 2.96
CA LYS A 24 -1.96 10.90 1.74
C LYS A 24 -2.64 9.56 2.07
N LYS A 25 -3.93 9.49 1.79
CA LYS A 25 -4.72 8.26 1.94
C LYS A 25 -4.40 7.30 0.80
N VAL A 26 -4.24 6.02 1.12
CA VAL A 26 -4.03 4.97 0.13
C VAL A 26 -5.26 4.81 -0.77
N ASN A 27 -6.47 5.04 -0.24
CA ASN A 27 -7.71 4.99 -1.03
C ASN A 27 -7.76 6.01 -2.20
N SER A 28 -7.02 7.13 -2.10
CA SER A 28 -6.92 8.14 -3.16
C SER A 28 -5.63 8.04 -3.98
N ALA A 29 -4.89 6.94 -3.85
CA ALA A 29 -3.71 6.64 -4.64
C ALA A 29 -4.05 5.63 -5.76
N GLU A 30 -3.17 5.53 -6.73
CA GLU A 30 -3.34 4.69 -7.92
C GLU A 30 -2.47 3.42 -7.86
N VAL A 31 -2.80 2.43 -8.68
CA VAL A 31 -1.94 1.24 -8.81
C VAL A 31 -0.57 1.67 -9.35
N GLY A 32 0.49 1.22 -8.68
CA GLY A 32 1.87 1.61 -8.95
C GLY A 32 2.43 2.65 -7.98
N ASP A 33 1.59 3.45 -7.32
CA ASP A 33 2.03 4.45 -6.35
C ASP A 33 2.76 3.81 -5.16
N ILE A 34 3.72 4.53 -4.59
CA ILE A 34 4.48 4.09 -3.41
C ILE A 34 3.98 4.83 -2.18
N VAL A 35 3.62 4.08 -1.13
CA VAL A 35 3.09 4.63 0.12
C VAL A 35 3.87 4.13 1.33
N ARG A 36 3.77 4.88 2.44
CA ARG A 36 4.30 4.44 3.73
C ARG A 36 3.52 3.22 4.22
N THR A 37 4.22 2.24 4.77
CA THR A 37 3.63 1.00 5.29
C THR A 37 4.09 0.75 6.72
N PRO A 38 3.43 -0.15 7.48
CA PRO A 38 3.90 -0.53 8.81
C PRO A 38 5.33 -1.08 8.83
N SER A 39 5.83 -1.60 7.70
CA SER A 39 7.21 -2.10 7.59
C SER A 39 8.22 -0.99 7.32
N SER A 40 7.85 0.06 6.57
CA SER A 40 8.80 1.12 6.18
C SER A 40 8.81 2.31 7.14
N HIS A 41 7.66 2.65 7.74
CA HIS A 41 7.50 3.79 8.64
C HIS A 41 6.66 3.37 9.86
N PRO A 42 7.15 2.43 10.69
CA PRO A 42 6.38 1.86 11.80
C PRO A 42 5.85 2.92 12.78
N GLU A 43 6.52 4.06 12.91
CA GLU A 43 6.12 5.20 13.74
C GLU A 43 4.78 5.82 13.35
N ASP A 44 4.39 5.72 12.07
CA ASP A 44 3.10 6.22 11.58
C ASP A 44 1.93 5.29 11.94
N PHE A 45 2.22 4.12 12.53
CA PHE A 45 1.24 3.06 12.74
C PHE A 45 1.17 2.62 14.20
N THR A 46 -0.04 2.37 14.68
CA THR A 46 -0.28 1.77 15.99
C THR A 46 -0.94 0.42 15.83
N LYS A 47 -0.38 -0.61 16.45
CA LYS A 47 -0.99 -1.93 16.50
C LYS A 47 -2.31 -1.86 17.27
N ILE A 48 -3.38 -2.37 16.69
CA ILE A 48 -4.70 -2.46 17.29
C ILE A 48 -5.07 -3.91 17.58
N ARG A 49 -6.18 -4.12 18.30
CA ARG A 49 -6.65 -5.45 18.69
C ARG A 49 -6.91 -6.30 17.44
N GLY A 50 -6.48 -7.57 17.48
CA GLY A 50 -6.60 -8.50 16.35
C GLY A 50 -5.36 -8.62 15.47
N GLY A 51 -4.30 -7.84 15.75
CA GLY A 51 -3.02 -7.92 15.00
C GLY A 51 -2.92 -6.94 13.84
N ASP A 52 -3.97 -6.17 13.60
CA ASP A 52 -4.01 -5.08 12.62
C ASP A 52 -3.24 -3.86 13.11
N TYR A 53 -2.99 -2.94 12.18
CA TYR A 53 -2.35 -1.65 12.40
C TYR A 53 -3.28 -0.54 11.94
N LYS A 54 -3.31 0.55 12.69
CA LYS A 54 -4.00 1.78 12.30
C LYS A 54 -2.97 2.84 11.96
N ASN A 55 -3.05 3.40 10.75
CA ASN A 55 -2.26 4.57 10.40
C ASN A 55 -2.79 5.78 11.20
N GLN A 56 -1.91 6.44 11.96
CA GLN A 56 -2.26 7.55 12.84
C GLN A 56 -2.64 8.82 12.05
N ASN A 57 -2.05 9.00 10.87
CA ASN A 57 -2.24 10.18 10.02
C ASN A 57 -3.54 10.10 9.20
N THR A 58 -3.85 8.92 8.63
CA THR A 58 -5.00 8.73 7.73
C THR A 58 -6.21 8.06 8.40
N GLY A 59 -5.98 7.33 9.48
CA GLY A 59 -6.97 6.50 10.15
C GLY A 59 -7.30 5.20 9.42
N GLU A 60 -6.59 4.85 8.35
CA GLU A 60 -6.76 3.61 7.59
C GLU A 60 -6.31 2.41 8.43
N ILE A 61 -7.00 1.27 8.24
CA ILE A 61 -6.71 0.01 8.92
C ILE A 61 -5.95 -0.91 7.97
N TRP A 62 -4.86 -1.48 8.46
CA TRP A 62 -3.88 -2.26 7.72
C TRP A 62 -3.74 -3.62 8.38
N SER A 63 -3.91 -4.68 7.59
CA SER A 63 -3.74 -6.06 8.03
C SER A 63 -2.59 -6.68 7.25
N LYS A 64 -1.73 -7.43 7.94
CA LYS A 64 -0.73 -8.25 7.24
C LYS A 64 -1.46 -9.36 6.48
N SER A 65 -1.11 -9.56 5.22
CA SER A 65 -1.67 -10.68 4.46
C SER A 65 -1.06 -12.00 4.94
N ASN A 66 -1.90 -13.04 4.97
CA ASN A 66 -1.47 -14.42 5.24
C ASN A 66 -0.97 -15.13 3.98
N THR A 67 -1.03 -14.47 2.82
CA THR A 67 -0.59 -15.01 1.54
C THR A 67 0.41 -14.09 0.87
N THR A 68 1.20 -14.68 -0.02
CA THR A 68 2.36 -14.06 -0.66
C THR A 68 2.27 -14.34 -2.16
N HIS A 69 1.32 -13.69 -2.84
CA HIS A 69 1.05 -13.96 -4.27
C HIS A 69 1.72 -12.95 -5.20
N SER A 70 1.87 -11.71 -4.74
CA SER A 70 2.26 -10.56 -5.58
C SER A 70 3.60 -9.96 -5.17
N ASP A 71 3.97 -10.08 -3.89
CA ASP A 71 5.25 -9.63 -3.34
C ASP A 71 5.83 -10.75 -2.47
N LYS A 72 7.09 -11.14 -2.72
CA LYS A 72 7.76 -12.26 -2.06
C LYS A 72 8.02 -12.04 -0.56
N LEU A 73 8.13 -10.79 -0.11
CA LEU A 73 8.29 -10.45 1.31
C LEU A 73 6.95 -10.38 2.06
N GLY A 74 5.85 -10.53 1.33
CA GLY A 74 4.49 -10.47 1.85
C GLY A 74 3.76 -9.22 1.39
N GLU A 75 2.51 -9.12 1.80
CA GLU A 75 1.62 -8.05 1.38
C GLU A 75 0.91 -7.42 2.59
N TRP A 76 0.58 -6.14 2.45
CA TRP A 76 -0.36 -5.46 3.31
C TRP A 76 -1.72 -5.38 2.62
N LYS A 77 -2.79 -5.59 3.39
CA LYS A 77 -4.17 -5.31 2.97
C LYS A 77 -4.65 -4.08 3.71
N VAL A 78 -5.10 -3.07 2.97
CA VAL A 78 -5.59 -1.80 3.51
C VAL A 78 -7.09 -1.72 3.31
N GLY A 79 -7.83 -1.42 4.37
CA GLY A 79 -9.27 -1.26 4.29
C GLY A 79 -9.68 0.06 3.63
N ILE A 80 -10.88 0.07 3.05
CA ILE A 80 -11.43 1.26 2.40
C ILE A 80 -12.00 2.21 3.46
N GLY A 81 -11.42 3.41 3.55
CA GLY A 81 -11.83 4.42 4.53
C GLY A 81 -11.25 4.12 5.92
N LYS A 82 -12.11 3.99 6.94
CA LYS A 82 -11.71 3.66 8.33
C LYS A 82 -12.10 2.24 8.74
N ASN A 83 -12.49 1.41 7.78
CA ASN A 83 -12.91 0.03 8.01
C ASN A 83 -11.71 -0.91 7.88
N ALA A 84 -11.79 -2.10 8.48
CA ALA A 84 -10.84 -3.18 8.24
C ALA A 84 -10.94 -3.67 6.77
N PRO A 85 -9.83 -4.16 6.18
CA PRO A 85 -9.87 -4.76 4.86
C PRO A 85 -10.76 -6.01 4.84
N THR A 86 -11.58 -6.15 3.80
CA THR A 86 -12.40 -7.34 3.56
C THR A 86 -12.00 -8.01 2.24
N PRO A 87 -12.35 -9.29 2.00
CA PRO A 87 -12.00 -9.96 0.76
C PRO A 87 -12.45 -9.23 -0.51
N SER A 88 -13.59 -8.54 -0.48
CA SER A 88 -14.12 -7.77 -1.63
C SER A 88 -13.73 -6.30 -1.62
N LYS A 89 -13.31 -5.72 -0.48
CA LYS A 89 -13.00 -4.29 -0.35
C LYS A 89 -11.67 -4.10 0.37
N LYS A 90 -10.61 -3.95 -0.42
CA LYS A 90 -9.24 -3.79 0.08
C LYS A 90 -8.31 -3.24 -1.00
N ILE A 91 -7.22 -2.62 -0.54
CA ILE A 91 -6.08 -2.27 -1.37
C ILE A 91 -4.92 -3.18 -0.97
N THR A 92 -4.23 -3.75 -1.95
CA THR A 92 -3.06 -4.59 -1.72
C THR A 92 -1.80 -3.77 -1.96
N VAL A 93 -0.92 -3.74 -0.97
CA VAL A 93 0.35 -3.02 -1.00
C VAL A 93 1.49 -4.01 -0.77
N GLY A 94 2.54 -3.94 -1.59
CA GLY A 94 3.74 -4.76 -1.43
C GLY A 94 4.47 -4.43 -0.13
N MET A 95 4.94 -5.45 0.59
CA MET A 95 5.73 -5.24 1.81
C MET A 95 7.17 -4.81 1.49
N SER A 96 7.70 -5.16 0.31
CA SER A 96 9.09 -4.90 -0.06
C SER A 96 9.37 -3.43 -0.38
N ASP A 97 8.51 -2.80 -1.16
CA ASP A 97 8.70 -1.45 -1.70
C ASP A 97 7.57 -0.48 -1.33
N GLY A 98 6.50 -0.96 -0.69
CA GLY A 98 5.32 -0.15 -0.37
C GLY A 98 4.48 0.23 -1.60
N LYS A 99 4.65 -0.47 -2.72
CA LYS A 99 3.91 -0.22 -3.96
C LYS A 99 2.48 -0.71 -3.87
N ILE A 100 1.52 0.08 -4.36
CA ILE A 100 0.13 -0.35 -4.53
C ILE A 100 0.06 -1.31 -5.72
N ILE A 101 -0.36 -2.55 -5.44
CA ILE A 101 -0.42 -3.64 -6.42
C ILE A 101 -1.83 -3.77 -7.00
N LYS A 102 -2.86 -3.64 -6.16
CA LYS A 102 -4.25 -3.86 -6.55
C LYS A 102 -5.22 -3.06 -5.71
N ILE A 103 -6.30 -2.57 -6.31
CA ILE A 103 -7.39 -1.87 -5.64
C ILE A 103 -8.70 -2.63 -5.91
N ASP A 104 -9.35 -3.11 -4.85
CA ASP A 104 -10.70 -3.69 -4.86
C ASP A 104 -11.62 -2.74 -4.06
N LYS A 105 -12.54 -2.01 -4.71
CA LYS A 105 -13.45 -1.01 -4.08
C LYS A 105 -14.89 -1.50 -4.03
#